data_AF-A0A4P6VML7-F1
#
_entry.id   AF-A0A4P6VML7-F1
#
_cell.length_a   1.000
_cell.length_b   1.000
_cell.length_c   1.000
_cell.angle_alpha   90.00
_cell.angle_beta   90.00
_cell.angle_gamma   90.00
#
_symmetry.space_group_name_H-M   'P 1'
#
loop_
_entity.id
_entity.type
_entity.pdbx_description
1 polymer ?
#
loop_
_entity_poly.entity_id
_entity_poly.type
_entity_poly.pdbx_seq_one_letter_code
_entity_poly.pdbx_strand_id
1 'polypeptide(L)'
;MLGNISIWQLLIVLAIIVLLFGTKKLRGIGTDLGSAVKGFRNSMKEETKTDDTPPSAQLSEQAKTDAERAHTTQPVDKDKV
;
A
#
# COMPACT_ATOMS: atom_id res chain seq x y z
N MET A 1 -36.34 -4.18 -3.20
CA MET A 1 -35.80 -5.55 -3.04
C MET A 1 -34.27 -5.61 -2.98
N LEU A 2 -33.51 -4.50 -3.06
CA LEU A 2 -32.04 -4.49 -3.00
C LEU A 2 -31.45 -3.92 -1.67
N GLY A 3 -32.30 -3.57 -0.70
CA GLY A 3 -31.90 -2.84 0.51
C GLY A 3 -31.53 -3.72 1.72
N ASN A 4 -31.43 -5.03 1.53
CA ASN A 4 -31.22 -6.03 2.58
C ASN A 4 -29.78 -6.56 2.65
N ILE A 5 -28.84 -5.98 1.88
CA ILE A 5 -27.40 -6.17 2.11
C ILE A 5 -27.03 -5.36 3.36
N SER A 6 -27.32 -5.95 4.52
CA SER A 6 -26.91 -5.35 5.78
C SER A 6 -25.40 -5.52 5.97
N ILE A 7 -24.78 -4.52 6.59
CA ILE A 7 -23.34 -4.44 6.83
C ILE A 7 -22.82 -5.70 7.56
N TRP A 8 -23.65 -6.31 8.41
CA TRP A 8 -23.33 -7.55 9.11
C TRP A 8 -23.08 -8.74 8.18
N GLN A 9 -23.82 -8.86 7.09
CA GLN A 9 -23.65 -9.91 6.10
C GLN A 9 -22.35 -9.72 5.33
N LEU A 10 -22.00 -8.48 4.98
CA LEU A 10 -20.74 -8.17 4.31
C LEU A 10 -19.52 -8.52 5.18
N LEU A 11 -19.58 -8.25 6.49
CA LEU A 11 -18.50 -8.62 7.43
C LEU A 11 -18.31 -10.14 7.51
N ILE A 12 -19.40 -10.91 7.55
CA ILE A 12 -19.34 -12.38 7.58
C ILE A 12 -18.73 -12.93 6.29
N VAL A 13 -19.14 -12.41 5.13
CA VAL A 13 -18.58 -12.81 3.83
C VAL A 13 -17.10 -12.45 3.75
N LEU A 14 -16.73 -11.23 4.18
CA LEU A 14 -15.33 -10.79 4.22
C LEU A 14 -14.48 -11.71 5.10
N ALA A 15 -14.98 -12.10 6.28
CA ALA A 15 -14.28 -13.01 7.17
C ALA A 15 -13.98 -14.36 6.50
N ILE A 16 -14.94 -14.92 5.76
CA ILE A 16 -14.74 -16.17 5.01
C ILE A 16 -13.67 -15.99 3.93
N ILE A 17 -13.73 -14.91 3.15
CA ILE A 17 -12.73 -14.62 2.10
C ILE A 17 -11.32 -14.50 2.73
N VAL A 18 -11.20 -13.78 3.85
CA VAL A 18 -9.92 -13.64 4.57
C VAL A 18 -9.41 -14.99 5.05
N LEU A 19 -10.29 -15.89 5.51
CA LEU A 19 -9.90 -17.22 5.98
C LEU A 19 -9.45 -18.13 4.82
N LEU A 20 -10.10 -18.05 3.66
CA LEU A 20 -9.77 -18.85 2.47
C LEU A 20 -8.47 -18.41 1.81
N PHE A 21 -8.29 -17.11 1.61
CA PHE A 21 -7.14 -16.55 0.92
C PHE A 21 -5.97 -16.24 1.86
N GLY A 22 -6.23 -16.15 3.16
CA GLY A 22 -5.29 -15.73 4.18
C GLY A 22 -5.02 -14.21 4.16
N THR A 23 -4.67 -13.65 5.32
CA THR A 23 -4.37 -12.21 5.46
C THR A 23 -3.13 -11.78 4.67
N LYS A 24 -2.18 -12.70 4.41
CA LYS A 24 -0.93 -12.39 3.71
C LYS A 24 -1.14 -12.03 2.23
N LYS A 25 -2.00 -12.77 1.51
CA LYS A 25 -2.33 -12.45 0.11
C LYS A 25 -3.23 -11.22 0.00
N LEU A 26 -4.20 -11.09 0.89
CA LEU A 26 -5.07 -9.91 0.96
C LEU A 26 -4.30 -8.63 1.29
N ARG A 27 -3.26 -8.69 2.13
CA ARG A 27 -2.44 -7.51 2.46
C ARG A 27 -1.60 -7.05 1.28
N GLY A 28 -1.00 -7.96 0.52
CA GLY A 28 -0.23 -7.59 -0.68
C GLY A 28 -1.12 -6.86 -1.68
N ILE A 29 -2.18 -7.54 -2.14
CA ILE A 29 -3.13 -6.98 -3.12
C ILE A 29 -3.85 -5.74 -2.57
N GLY A 30 -4.23 -5.76 -1.30
CA GLY A 30 -4.90 -4.64 -0.63
C GLY A 30 -4.02 -3.40 -0.46
N THR A 31 -2.69 -3.55 -0.36
CA THR A 31 -1.77 -2.40 -0.29
C THR A 31 -1.68 -1.70 -1.64
N ASP A 32 -1.59 -2.48 -2.73
CA ASP A 32 -1.50 -1.95 -4.09
C ASP A 32 -2.80 -1.27 -4.51
N LEU A 33 -3.94 -1.94 -4.33
CA LEU A 33 -5.25 -1.35 -4.62
C LEU A 33 -5.58 -0.19 -3.66
N GLY A 34 -5.23 -0.33 -2.39
CA GLY A 34 -5.45 0.71 -1.38
C GLY A 34 -4.69 1.99 -1.70
N SER A 35 -3.46 1.88 -2.21
CA SER A 35 -2.65 3.03 -2.62
C SER A 35 -3.26 3.76 -3.83
N ALA A 36 -3.74 3.01 -4.83
CA ALA A 36 -4.43 3.58 -5.99
C ALA A 36 -5.73 4.32 -5.59
N VAL A 37 -6.54 3.71 -4.73
CA VAL A 37 -7.79 4.31 -4.24
C VAL A 37 -7.52 5.50 -3.31
N LYS A 38 -6.42 5.49 -2.54
CA LYS A 38 -6.01 6.61 -1.69
C LYS A 38 -5.68 7.86 -2.51
N GLY A 39 -4.94 7.71 -3.62
CA GLY A 39 -4.68 8.80 -4.56
C GLY A 39 -5.97 9.39 -5.13
N PHE A 40 -6.86 8.53 -5.61
CA PHE A 40 -8.17 8.93 -6.14
C PHE A 40 -9.03 9.70 -5.11
N ARG A 41 -9.14 9.18 -3.88
CA ARG A 41 -9.87 9.87 -2.80
C ARG A 41 -9.24 11.21 -2.43
N ASN A 42 -7.91 11.31 -2.46
CA ASN A 42 -7.21 12.55 -2.15
C ASN A 42 -7.47 13.61 -3.22
N SER A 43 -7.34 13.27 -4.50
CA SER A 43 -7.64 14.19 -5.60
C SER A 43 -9.10 14.64 -5.59
N MET A 44 -10.05 13.73 -5.37
CA MET A 44 -11.47 14.10 -5.23
C MET A 44 -11.73 15.06 -4.06
N LYS A 45 -11.00 14.88 -2.95
CA LYS A 45 -11.10 15.79 -1.80
C LYS A 45 -10.46 17.14 -2.07
N GLU A 46 -9.40 17.20 -2.86
CA GLU A 46 -8.70 18.43 -3.25
C GLU A 46 -9.58 19.30 -4.17
N GLU A 47 -10.27 18.68 -5.12
CA GLU A 47 -11.29 19.30 -5.99
C GLU A 47 -12.50 19.85 -5.19
N THR A 48 -12.81 19.24 -4.05
CA THR A 48 -13.93 19.68 -3.18
C THR A 48 -13.48 20.72 -2.12
N LYS A 49 -12.18 21.01 -2.01
CA LYS A 49 -11.58 21.84 -0.95
C LYS A 49 -10.95 23.15 -1.46
N THR A 50 -11.21 23.54 -2.70
CA THR A 50 -10.65 24.77 -3.31
C THR A 50 -11.09 26.08 -2.63
N ASP A 51 -11.82 26.06 -1.50
CA ASP A 51 -12.16 27.28 -0.75
C ASP A 51 -11.33 27.57 0.52
N ASP A 52 -10.47 26.69 1.07
CA ASP A 52 -9.56 27.14 2.15
C ASP A 52 -8.43 26.13 2.51
N THR A 53 -7.18 26.53 2.20
CA THR A 53 -5.87 26.07 2.78
C THR A 53 -5.34 24.64 2.48
N PRO A 54 -4.04 24.48 2.11
CA PRO A 54 -3.45 23.19 1.71
C PRO A 54 -3.04 22.29 2.91
N PRO A 55 -3.30 20.97 2.87
CA PRO A 55 -2.68 20.05 3.81
C PRO A 55 -1.34 19.54 3.26
N SER A 56 -0.26 20.09 3.82
CA SER A 56 1.10 19.58 3.69
C SER A 56 1.25 18.14 4.22
N ALA A 57 2.15 17.43 3.54
CA ALA A 57 3.07 16.42 4.06
C ALA A 57 2.56 15.02 4.46
N GLN A 58 3.46 14.07 4.21
CA GLN A 58 3.58 12.72 4.77
C GLN A 58 2.96 11.59 3.95
N LEU A 59 3.79 10.98 3.09
CA LEU A 59 3.96 9.52 3.06
C LEU A 59 5.37 9.16 2.53
N SER A 60 6.33 9.08 3.45
CA SER A 60 7.29 7.96 3.61
C SER A 60 8.12 7.58 2.37
N GLU A 61 9.43 7.83 2.23
CA GLU A 61 10.52 7.72 3.21
C GLU A 61 10.53 6.41 4.01
N GLN A 62 10.20 5.28 3.38
CA GLN A 62 10.58 3.95 3.91
C GLN A 62 10.59 2.85 2.83
N ALA A 63 11.52 2.97 1.87
CA ALA A 63 11.89 1.88 0.96
C ALA A 63 13.42 1.77 0.77
N LYS A 64 14.20 2.25 1.76
CA LYS A 64 15.67 2.09 1.83
C LYS A 64 16.04 1.24 3.04
N THR A 65 15.71 -0.05 3.05
CA THR A 65 16.39 -1.02 3.94
C THR A 65 16.31 -2.46 3.43
N ASP A 66 16.48 -2.71 2.13
CA ASP A 66 16.66 -4.09 1.62
C ASP A 66 17.41 -4.09 0.28
N ALA A 67 18.66 -3.61 0.26
CA ALA A 67 19.60 -3.85 -0.83
C ALA A 67 21.08 -3.60 -0.46
N GLU A 68 21.40 -3.31 0.81
CA GLU A 68 22.78 -3.16 1.29
C GLU A 68 23.07 -4.31 2.27
N ARG A 69 23.35 -5.50 1.73
CA ARG A 69 24.16 -6.59 2.33
C ARG A 69 23.98 -7.84 1.47
N ALA A 70 25.01 -8.13 0.68
CA ALA A 70 25.47 -9.47 0.25
C ALA A 70 25.94 -9.55 -1.22
N HIS A 71 26.55 -8.50 -1.76
CA HIS A 71 27.44 -8.67 -2.92
C HIS A 71 28.82 -8.04 -2.65
N THR A 72 29.56 -8.60 -1.69
CA THR A 72 31.03 -8.49 -1.66
C THR A 72 31.63 -9.84 -1.32
N THR A 73 31.65 -10.72 -2.31
CA THR A 73 32.63 -11.81 -2.39
C THR A 73 33.62 -11.42 -3.50
N GLN A 74 34.83 -11.03 -3.07
CA GLN A 74 36.18 -11.10 -3.70
C GLN A 74 36.33 -11.53 -5.18
N PRO A 75 37.52 -11.37 -5.81
CA PRO A 75 38.56 -10.33 -5.72
C PRO A 75 39.04 -9.90 -7.14
N VAL A 76 39.54 -8.67 -7.35
CA VAL A 76 40.33 -8.36 -8.56
C VAL A 76 41.55 -7.53 -8.18
N ASP A 77 42.66 -8.26 -8.10
CA ASP A 77 44.02 -7.82 -8.35
C ASP A 77 44.10 -6.97 -9.62
N LYS A 78 44.70 -5.77 -9.51
CA LYS A 78 45.62 -5.17 -10.50
C LYS A 78 46.06 -3.76 -10.10
N ASP A 79 47.30 -3.48 -10.49
CA ASP A 79 47.93 -2.17 -10.64
C ASP A 79 48.42 -1.46 -9.38
N LYS A 80 49.62 -1.87 -8.95
CA LYS A 80 50.53 -0.99 -8.21
C LYS A 80 51.77 -0.70 -9.05
N VAL A 81 51.88 0.57 -9.46
CA VAL A 81 53.10 1.27 -9.87
C VAL A 81 54.08 1.46 -8.71
#